data_AF-A0A485AYI4-F1
#
_entry.id   AF-A0A485AYI4-F1
#
_cell.length_a   1.000
_cell.length_b   1.000
_cell.length_c   1.000
_cell.angle_alpha   90.00
_cell.angle_beta   90.00
_cell.angle_gamma   90.00
#
_symmetry.space_group_name_H-M   'P 1'
#
loop_
_entity.id
_entity.type
_entity.pdbx_description
1 polymer ?
#
loop_
_entity_poly.entity_id
_entity_poly.type
_entity_poly.pdbx_seq_one_letter_code
_entity_poly.pdbx_strand_id
1 'polypeptide(L)' 'MKALLGDEQVTALRQHCFFEKQFADGQDNPLWRTVILREGLLVRRTCCQRNRLPDVHQCGDCTLK' A
#
# COMPACT_ATOMS: atom_id res chain seq x y z
N MET A 1 -3.47 11.43 -10.57
CA MET A 1 -3.26 10.09 -11.17
C MET A 1 -4.50 9.56 -11.88
N LYS A 2 -5.64 9.35 -11.22
CA LYS A 2 -6.88 8.90 -11.90
C LYS A 2 -7.31 9.79 -13.08
N ALA A 3 -7.20 11.11 -12.94
CA ALA A 3 -7.49 12.06 -14.02
C ALA A 3 -6.54 11.96 -15.24
N LEU A 4 -5.36 11.33 -15.09
CA LEU A 4 -4.36 11.20 -16.15
C LEU A 4 -4.31 9.79 -16.76
N LEU A 5 -4.63 8.77 -15.98
CA LEU A 5 -4.48 7.35 -16.34
C LEU A 5 -5.84 6.64 -16.52
N GLY A 6 -6.92 7.22 -16.02
CA GLY A 6 -8.21 6.54 -15.91
C GLY A 6 -8.23 5.46 -14.82
N ASP A 7 -9.42 4.95 -14.51
CA ASP A 7 -9.61 4.00 -13.42
C ASP A 7 -8.97 2.63 -13.68
N GLU A 8 -9.00 2.18 -14.94
CA GLU A 8 -8.47 0.87 -15.34
C GLU A 8 -6.95 0.80 -15.16
N GLN A 9 -6.21 1.77 -15.69
CA GLN A 9 -4.74 1.80 -15.56
C GLN A 9 -4.30 2.02 -14.11
N VAL A 10 -5.04 2.83 -13.33
CA VAL A 10 -4.78 2.96 -11.90
C VAL A 10 -4.99 1.63 -11.17
N THR A 11 -6.00 0.85 -11.58
CA THR A 11 -6.26 -0.48 -11.00
C THR A 11 -5.16 -1.47 -11.38
N ALA A 12 -4.73 -1.48 -12.63
CA ALA A 12 -3.60 -2.30 -13.08
C ALA A 12 -2.30 -1.95 -12.34
N LEU A 13 -1.99 -0.67 -12.17
CA LEU A 13 -0.83 -0.23 -11.38
C LEU A 13 -0.92 -0.70 -9.93
N ARG A 14 -2.09 -0.62 -9.31
CA ARG A 14 -2.27 -1.12 -7.95
C ARG A 14 -2.01 -2.63 -7.88
N GLN A 15 -2.51 -3.39 -8.85
CA GLN A 15 -2.30 -4.82 -8.95
C GLN A 15 -0.80 -5.17 -9.02
N HIS A 16 -0.08 -4.60 -9.99
CA HIS A 16 1.35 -4.85 -10.17
C HIS A 16 2.19 -4.38 -8.98
N CYS A 17 1.90 -3.21 -8.42
CA CYS A 17 2.70 -2.66 -7.33
C CYS A 17 2.47 -3.36 -5.99
N PHE A 18 1.25 -3.79 -5.67
CA PHE A 18 0.93 -4.21 -4.29
C PHE A 18 0.48 -5.66 -4.14
N PHE A 19 0.07 -6.31 -5.24
CA PHE A 19 -0.55 -7.64 -5.21
C PHE A 19 0.24 -8.71 -5.97
N GLU A 20 1.30 -8.34 -6.70
CA GLU A 20 2.20 -9.27 -7.41
C GLU A 20 3.56 -9.45 -6.70
N LYS A 21 4.06 -10.69 -6.65
CA LYS A 21 5.17 -11.09 -5.76
C LYS A 21 6.49 -10.61 -6.29
N GLN A 22 6.55 -10.57 -7.59
CA GLN A 22 7.72 -10.23 -8.36
C GLN A 22 7.27 -9.24 -9.42
N PHE A 23 8.16 -8.34 -9.79
CA PHE A 23 7.98 -7.51 -10.97
C PHE A 23 8.11 -8.36 -12.24
N ALA A 24 7.79 -7.77 -13.39
CA ALA A 24 7.87 -8.43 -14.68
C ALA A 24 9.28 -8.90 -15.05
N ASP A 25 10.32 -8.32 -14.43
CA ASP A 25 11.73 -8.71 -14.60
C ASP A 25 12.18 -9.84 -13.65
N GLY A 26 11.27 -10.35 -12.80
CA GLY A 26 11.54 -11.44 -11.87
C GLY A 26 12.11 -11.01 -10.51
N GLN A 27 12.38 -9.71 -10.29
CA GLN A 27 12.81 -9.21 -8.98
C GLN A 27 11.67 -9.30 -7.97
N ASP A 28 11.97 -9.65 -6.71
CA ASP A 28 10.98 -9.63 -5.63
C ASP A 28 10.42 -8.21 -5.43
N ASN A 29 9.11 -8.09 -5.34
CA ASN A 29 8.41 -6.84 -5.14
C ASN A 29 8.43 -6.45 -3.66
N PRO A 30 9.15 -5.39 -3.26
CA PRO A 30 9.22 -4.97 -1.85
C PRO A 30 7.89 -4.42 -1.32
N LEU A 31 6.96 -4.07 -2.21
CA LEU A 31 5.65 -3.53 -1.86
C LEU A 31 4.55 -4.61 -1.80
N TRP A 32 4.86 -5.86 -2.16
CA TRP A 32 3.92 -6.97 -2.06
C TRP A 32 3.29 -7.05 -0.66
N ARG A 33 1.96 -7.06 -0.60
CA ARG A 33 1.16 -7.15 0.64
C ARG A 33 1.48 -6.07 1.69
N THR A 34 2.10 -4.97 1.32
CA THR A 34 2.27 -3.81 2.21
C THR A 34 0.98 -3.02 2.41
N VAL A 35 -0.01 -3.23 1.54
CA VAL A 35 -1.37 -2.68 1.64
C VAL A 35 -2.41 -3.79 1.55
N ILE A 36 -3.59 -3.51 2.09
CA ILE A 36 -4.78 -4.38 2.08
C ILE A 36 -6.01 -3.54 1.75
N LEU A 37 -7.03 -4.18 1.20
CA LEU A 37 -8.36 -3.58 1.05
C LEU A 37 -9.12 -3.71 2.38
N ARG A 38 -9.57 -2.58 2.94
CA ARG A 38 -10.53 -2.52 4.06
C ARG A 38 -11.59 -1.47 3.76
N GLU A 39 -12.85 -1.84 3.90
CA GLU A 39 -13.99 -0.93 3.67
C GLU A 39 -13.95 -0.28 2.27
N GLY A 40 -13.46 -1.01 1.26
CA GLY A 40 -13.29 -0.50 -0.10
C GLY A 40 -12.11 0.46 -0.31
N LEU A 41 -11.34 0.75 0.75
CA LEU A 41 -10.16 1.60 0.71
C LEU A 41 -8.88 0.76 0.80
N LEU A 42 -7.87 1.15 0.03
CA LEU A 42 -6.51 0.61 0.15
C LEU A 42 -5.83 1.25 1.35
N VAL A 43 -5.45 0.43 2.32
CA VAL A 43 -4.85 0.86 3.57
C VAL A 43 -3.58 0.06 3.86
N ARG A 44 -2.62 0.65 4.57
CA ARG A 44 -1.36 -0.05 4.90
C ARG A 44 -1.61 -1.23 5.83
N ARG A 45 -1.00 -2.38 5.50
CA ARG A 45 -0.96 -3.57 6.35
C ARG A 45 -0.15 -3.22 7.59
N THR A 46 -0.78 -3.25 8.74
CA THR A 46 -0.23 -2.58 9.92
C THR A 46 0.94 -3.32 10.55
N CYS A 47 2.05 -2.60 10.72
CA CYS A 47 3.22 -3.02 11.49
C CYS A 47 3.96 -1.85 12.16
N CYS A 48 3.31 -0.69 12.36
CA CYS A 48 3.97 0.56 12.72
C CYS A 48 4.55 0.55 14.16
N GLN A 49 5.75 -0.02 14.34
CA GLN A 49 6.54 0.10 15.57
C GLN A 49 6.86 1.58 15.89
N ARG A 50 6.81 2.47 14.90
CA ARG A 50 6.97 3.93 15.07
C ARG A 50 6.03 4.53 16.11
N ASN A 51 4.79 4.06 16.21
CA ASN A 51 3.83 4.56 17.21
C ASN A 51 4.24 4.22 18.65
N ARG A 52 5.26 3.36 18.84
CA ARG A 52 5.84 3.04 20.15
C ARG A 52 6.99 3.96 20.55
N LEU A 53 7.47 4.81 19.64
CA LEU A 53 8.51 5.78 19.94
C LEU A 53 7.88 7.03 20.58
N PRO A 54 8.44 7.55 21.68
CA PRO A 54 7.99 8.82 22.25
C PRO A 54 8.14 9.94 21.21
N ASP A 55 7.20 10.89 21.22
CA ASP A 55 7.13 12.06 20.34
C ASP A 55 6.90 11.79 18.84
N VAL A 56 6.73 10.52 18.44
CA VAL A 56 6.38 10.18 17.05
C VAL A 56 4.87 10.15 16.88
N HIS A 57 4.36 11.04 16.03
CA HIS A 57 2.95 11.11 15.70
C HIS A 57 2.50 9.87 14.91
N GLN A 58 1.26 9.43 15.15
CA GLN A 58 0.64 8.36 14.38
C GLN A 58 0.67 8.70 12.89
N CYS A 59 0.90 7.69 12.06
CA CYS A 59 0.75 7.87 10.61
C CYS A 59 -0.69 8.33 10.29
N GLY A 60 -0.84 9.31 9.40
CA GLY A 60 -2.16 9.86 9.03
C GLY A 60 -3.14 8.81 8.46
N ASP A 61 -2.62 7.70 7.93
CA ASP A 61 -3.33 6.54 7.39
C ASP A 61 -3.05 5.24 8.20
N CYS A 62 -2.69 5.37 9.49
CA CYS A 62 -2.48 4.20 10.34
C CYS A 62 -3.78 3.41 10.52
N THR A 63 -3.74 2.09 10.28
CA THR A 63 -4.92 1.20 10.46
C THR A 63 -5.05 0.65 11.89
N LEU A 64 -4.08 0.94 12.77
CA LEU A 64 -4.17 0.72 14.21
C LEU A 64 -4.74 2.00 14.83
N LYS A 65 -6.06 2.20 14.68
CA LYS A 65 -6.79 3.19 15.47
C LYS A 65 -7.04 2.62 16.86
#